data_AF-A0A2T6CL16-F1
#
_entry.id   AF-A0A2T6CL16-F1
#
_cell.length_a   1.000
_cell.length_b   1.000
_cell.length_c   1.000
_cell.angle_alpha   90.00
_cell.angle_beta   90.00
_cell.angle_gamma   90.00
#
_symmetry.space_group_name_H-M   'P 1'
#
loop_
_entity.id
_entity.type
_entity.pdbx_description
1 polymer ?
#
loop_
_entity_poly.entity_id
_entity_poly.type
_entity_poly.pdbx_seq_one_letter_code
_entity_poly.pdbx_strand_id
1 'polypeptide(L)'
;METPAQTCARLVSDLEALVTEEANCFRADDLESVKDVQRRAAPMIEFLVGHADEVADPGLRQRIAALSQRRSDTVAAMQARADALQDELQALKVKERRVAQIAPVYGSSAVASRSKVTLRG
;
A
#
# COMPACT_ATOMS: atom_id res chain seq x y z
N MET A 1 4.25 40.61 -1.77
CA MET A 1 4.43 39.71 -2.93
C MET A 1 5.44 38.66 -2.50
N GLU A 2 5.09 37.39 -2.62
CA GLU A 2 5.99 36.28 -2.35
C GLU A 2 6.89 36.06 -3.58
N THR A 3 8.18 35.79 -3.38
CA THR A 3 9.10 35.50 -4.48
C THR A 3 8.99 34.02 -4.90
N PRO A 4 9.32 33.66 -6.15
CA PRO A 4 9.34 32.26 -6.58
C PRO A 4 10.15 31.33 -5.66
N ALA A 5 11.28 31.80 -5.15
CA ALA A 5 12.11 31.06 -4.20
C ALA A 5 11.41 30.84 -2.84
N GLN A 6 10.68 31.85 -2.33
CA GLN A 6 9.87 31.71 -1.12
C GLN A 6 8.74 30.70 -1.31
N THR A 7 8.06 30.76 -2.47
CA THR A 7 7.03 29.79 -2.82
C THR A 7 7.59 28.37 -2.89
N CYS A 8 8.75 28.16 -3.52
CA CYS A 8 9.41 26.85 -3.57
C CYS A 8 9.75 26.34 -2.15
N ALA A 9 10.30 27.19 -1.29
CA ALA A 9 10.62 26.82 0.09
C ALA A 9 9.38 26.42 0.92
N ARG A 10 8.25 27.11 0.69
CA ARG A 10 6.96 26.76 1.30
C ARG A 10 6.46 25.41 0.80
N LEU A 11 6.46 25.20 -0.52
CA LEU A 11 6.02 23.93 -1.12
C LEU A 11 6.87 22.74 -0.67
N VAL A 12 8.19 22.91 -0.52
CA VAL A 12 9.06 21.86 0.03
C VAL A 12 8.70 21.53 1.48
N SER A 13 8.39 22.54 2.29
CA SER A 13 7.93 22.33 3.68
C SER A 13 6.58 21.61 3.74
N ASP A 14 5.65 21.97 2.86
CA ASP A 14 4.35 21.30 2.75
C ASP A 14 4.52 19.84 2.27
N LEU A 15 5.44 19.57 1.34
CA LEU A 15 5.78 18.22 0.90
C LEU A 15 6.40 17.37 2.01
N GLU A 16 7.24 17.95 2.88
CA GLU A 16 7.78 17.24 4.05
C GLU A 16 6.68 16.77 5.00
N ALA A 17 5.64 17.59 5.19
CA ALA A 17 4.47 17.23 5.96
C ALA A 17 3.70 16.10 5.28
N LEU A 18 3.44 16.20 3.97
CA LEU A 18 2.73 15.16 3.20
C LEU A 18 3.49 13.83 3.19
N VAL A 19 4.81 13.81 3.04
CA VAL A 19 5.60 12.57 3.10
C VAL A 19 5.56 11.94 4.49
N THR A 20 5.48 12.75 5.54
CA THR A 20 5.29 12.24 6.91
C THR A 20 3.88 11.69 7.12
N GLU A 21 2.86 12.35 6.57
CA GLU A 21 1.47 11.88 6.54
C GLU A 21 1.36 10.54 5.78
N GLU A 22 1.98 10.43 4.60
CA GLU A 22 2.04 9.21 3.78
C GLU A 22 2.57 8.02 4.60
N ALA A 23 3.71 8.21 5.28
CA ALA A 23 4.31 7.16 6.11
C ALA A 23 3.43 6.77 7.31
N ASN A 24 2.64 7.69 7.85
CA ASN A 24 1.68 7.41 8.92
C ASN A 24 0.48 6.61 8.40
N CYS A 25 -0.12 7.02 7.28
CA CYS A 25 -1.21 6.30 6.63
C CYS A 25 -0.79 4.89 6.25
N PHE A 26 0.41 4.73 5.70
CA PHE A 26 0.94 3.40 5.35
C PHE A 26 1.09 2.50 6.60
N ARG A 27 1.60 3.03 7.72
CA ARG A 27 1.72 2.28 8.97
C ARG A 27 0.36 1.94 9.60
N ALA A 28 -0.66 2.74 9.35
CA ALA A 28 -2.03 2.51 9.79
C ALA A 28 -2.82 1.57 8.86
N ASP A 29 -2.19 1.06 7.80
CA ASP A 29 -2.82 0.26 6.75
C ASP A 29 -3.94 0.98 5.97
N ASP A 30 -3.94 2.31 6.00
CA ASP A 30 -4.92 3.13 5.29
C ASP A 30 -4.38 3.50 3.89
N LEU A 31 -4.50 2.55 2.97
CA LEU A 31 -3.99 2.70 1.60
C LEU A 31 -4.78 3.70 0.75
N GLU A 32 -6.05 3.97 1.08
CA GLU A 32 -6.82 5.01 0.39
C GLU A 32 -6.31 6.40 0.78
N SER A 33 -6.04 6.64 2.05
CA SER A 33 -5.42 7.89 2.50
C SER A 33 -4.01 8.08 1.92
N VAL A 34 -3.22 7.01 1.77
CA VAL A 34 -1.94 7.08 1.04
C VAL A 34 -2.12 7.60 -0.39
N LYS A 35 -3.10 7.08 -1.13
CA LYS A 35 -3.37 7.56 -2.51
C LYS A 35 -3.81 9.02 -2.52
N ASP A 36 -4.62 9.44 -1.56
CA ASP A 36 -5.09 10.82 -1.45
C ASP A 36 -3.92 11.78 -1.16
N VAL A 37 -3.01 11.40 -0.27
CA VAL A 37 -1.77 12.15 -0.02
C VAL A 37 -0.92 12.26 -1.29
N GLN A 38 -0.75 11.17 -2.03
CA GLN A 38 0.00 11.19 -3.30
C GLN A 38 -0.63 12.09 -4.36
N ARG A 39 -1.97 12.08 -4.48
CA ARG A 39 -2.71 12.98 -5.38
C ARG A 39 -2.53 14.46 -4.98
N ARG A 40 -2.51 14.77 -3.69
CA ARG A 40 -2.25 16.13 -3.18
C ARG A 40 -0.81 16.59 -3.43
N ALA A 41 0.15 15.68 -3.33
CA ALA A 41 1.57 15.97 -3.54
C ALA A 41 1.92 16.20 -5.03
N ALA A 42 1.22 15.54 -5.96
CA ALA A 42 1.50 15.60 -7.40
C ALA A 42 1.64 17.03 -7.98
N PRO A 43 0.67 17.96 -7.80
CA PRO A 43 0.79 19.31 -8.35
C PRO A 43 1.93 20.12 -7.73
N MET A 44 2.31 19.85 -6.48
CA MET A 44 3.45 20.52 -5.82
C MET A 44 4.78 20.06 -6.43
N ILE A 45 4.90 18.77 -6.73
CA ILE A 45 6.06 18.21 -7.40
C ILE A 45 6.17 18.76 -8.82
N GLU A 46 5.07 18.80 -9.57
CA GLU A 46 5.03 19.38 -10.91
C GLU A 46 5.47 20.85 -10.91
N PHE A 47 5.00 21.63 -9.93
CA PHE A 47 5.42 23.02 -9.77
C PHE A 47 6.93 23.14 -9.53
N LEU A 48 7.49 22.34 -8.62
CA LEU A 48 8.92 22.37 -8.30
C LEU A 48 9.79 21.93 -9.48
N VAL A 49 9.32 20.97 -10.28
CA VAL A 49 10.00 20.55 -11.52
C VAL A 49 10.02 21.69 -12.54
N GLY A 50 8.93 22.44 -12.66
CA GLY A 50 8.85 23.60 -13.55
C GLY A 50 9.69 24.81 -13.12
N HIS A 51 10.10 24.87 -11.86
CA HIS A 51 10.88 25.97 -11.26
C HIS A 51 12.21 25.46 -10.67
N ALA A 52 12.85 24.50 -11.36
CA ALA A 52 14.06 23.86 -10.85
C ALA A 52 15.24 24.84 -10.69
N ASP A 53 15.28 25.92 -11.47
CA ASP A 53 16.32 26.95 -11.39
C ASP A 53 16.18 27.79 -10.11
N GLU A 54 14.96 28.01 -9.64
CA GLU A 54 14.67 28.67 -8.35
C GLU A 54 15.00 27.77 -7.15
N VAL A 55 15.07 26.46 -7.37
CA VAL A 55 15.52 25.44 -6.41
C VAL A 55 17.05 25.28 -6.45
N ALA A 56 17.79 26.21 -7.06
CA ALA A 56 19.25 26.19 -7.07
C ALA A 56 19.91 26.33 -5.68
N ASP A 57 19.15 26.78 -4.67
CA ASP A 57 19.62 26.84 -3.28
C ASP A 57 20.07 25.46 -2.78
N PRO A 58 21.33 25.30 -2.32
CA PRO A 58 21.85 24.04 -1.80
C PRO A 58 21.01 23.46 -0.64
N GLY A 59 20.42 24.31 0.21
CA GLY A 59 19.58 23.88 1.32
C GLY A 59 18.30 23.20 0.85
N LEU A 60 17.57 23.83 -0.10
CA LEU A 60 16.38 23.22 -0.72
C LEU A 60 16.69 21.92 -1.46
N ARG A 61 17.83 21.84 -2.16
CA ARG A 61 18.26 20.61 -2.84
C ARG A 61 18.47 19.46 -1.88
N GLN A 62 19.13 19.73 -0.74
CA GLN A 62 19.34 18.72 0.29
C GLN A 62 18.01 18.21 0.87
N ARG A 63 17.06 19.10 1.12
CA ARG A 63 15.72 18.74 1.61
C ARG A 63 14.95 17.90 0.61
N ILE A 64 14.97 18.25 -0.68
CA ILE A 64 14.33 17.48 -1.74
C ILE A 64 14.99 16.09 -1.90
N ALA A 65 16.31 16.00 -1.79
CA ALA A 65 17.00 14.71 -1.80
C ALA A 65 16.57 13.83 -0.61
N ALA A 66 16.46 14.40 0.59
CA ALA A 66 15.96 13.68 1.76
C ALA A 66 14.49 13.23 1.59
N LEU A 67 13.63 14.07 0.99
CA LEU A 67 12.26 13.70 0.66
C LEU A 67 12.20 12.54 -0.33
N SER A 68 13.02 12.60 -1.38
CA SER A 68 13.13 11.53 -2.37
C SER A 68 13.53 10.22 -1.71
N GLN A 69 14.54 10.23 -0.83
CA GLN A 69 14.98 9.04 -0.13
C GLN A 69 13.87 8.44 0.75
N ARG A 70 13.20 9.28 1.56
CA ARG A 70 12.11 8.80 2.44
C ARG A 70 10.97 8.17 1.63
N ARG A 71 10.65 8.74 0.46
CA ARG A 71 9.62 8.19 -0.42
C ARG A 71 10.06 6.87 -1.05
N SER A 72 11.33 6.75 -1.45
CA SER A 72 11.90 5.49 -1.93
C SER A 72 11.83 4.39 -0.86
N ASP A 73 12.13 4.71 0.39
CA ASP A 73 12.03 3.77 1.51
C ASP A 73 10.58 3.30 1.72
N THR A 74 9.61 4.22 1.68
CA THR A 74 8.17 3.89 1.75
C THR A 74 7.73 2.98 0.62
N VAL A 75 8.14 3.27 -0.63
CA VAL A 75 7.83 2.43 -1.80
C VAL A 75 8.42 1.03 -1.66
N ALA A 76 9.67 0.92 -1.19
CA ALA A 76 10.31 -0.37 -0.94
C ALA A 76 9.54 -1.19 0.12
N ALA A 77 9.09 -0.53 1.19
CA ALA A 77 8.28 -1.17 2.23
C ALA A 77 6.90 -1.63 1.71
N MET A 78 6.25 -0.81 0.87
CA MET A 78 4.99 -1.19 0.20
C MET A 78 5.19 -2.42 -0.68
N GLN A 79 6.27 -2.48 -1.46
CA GLN A 79 6.57 -3.62 -2.32
C GLN A 79 6.81 -4.90 -1.52
N ALA A 80 7.65 -4.85 -0.49
CA ALA A 80 7.90 -6.00 0.38
C ALA A 80 6.61 -6.53 1.03
N ARG A 81 5.68 -5.63 1.38
CA ARG A 81 4.38 -6.01 1.92
C ARG A 81 3.48 -6.65 0.87
N ALA A 82 3.47 -6.14 -0.36
CA ALA A 82 2.73 -6.74 -1.46
C ALA A 82 3.23 -8.17 -1.75
N ASP A 83 4.56 -8.38 -1.75
CA ASP A 83 5.17 -9.69 -1.95
C ASP A 83 4.76 -10.67 -0.85
N ALA A 84 4.80 -10.25 0.42
CA ALA A 84 4.35 -11.07 1.55
C ALA A 84 2.87 -11.48 1.46
N LEU A 85 1.99 -10.55 1.06
CA LEU A 85 0.56 -10.84 0.87
C LEU A 85 0.31 -11.82 -0.29
N GLN A 86 1.12 -11.76 -1.34
CA GLN A 86 1.04 -12.73 -2.45
C GLN A 86 1.43 -14.14 -1.98
N ASP A 87 2.50 -14.26 -1.18
CA ASP A 87 2.92 -15.53 -0.59
C ASP A 87 1.83 -16.11 0.33
N GLU A 88 1.20 -15.28 1.16
CA GLU A 88 0.08 -15.69 2.02
C GLU A 88 -1.12 -16.18 1.21
N LEU A 89 -1.51 -15.45 0.15
CA LEU A 89 -2.59 -15.86 -0.75
C LEU A 89 -2.27 -17.20 -1.42
N GLN A 90 -1.03 -17.42 -1.83
CA GLN A 90 -0.61 -18.68 -2.44
C GLN A 90 -0.68 -19.83 -1.43
N ALA A 91 -0.23 -19.60 -0.19
CA ALA A 91 -0.32 -20.58 0.89
C ALA A 91 -1.79 -20.94 1.22
N LEU A 92 -2.69 -19.95 1.23
CA LEU A 92 -4.12 -20.17 1.43
C LEU A 92 -4.73 -21.01 0.30
N LYS A 93 -4.44 -20.70 -0.97
CA LYS A 93 -4.89 -21.49 -2.11
C LYS A 93 -4.44 -22.95 -2.03
N VAL A 94 -3.21 -23.21 -1.58
CA VAL A 94 -2.72 -24.58 -1.37
C VAL A 94 -3.52 -25.28 -0.27
N LYS A 95 -3.81 -24.58 0.84
CA LYS A 95 -4.65 -25.13 1.92
C LYS A 95 -6.07 -25.43 1.43
N GLU A 96 -6.71 -24.53 0.71
CA GLU A 96 -8.04 -24.74 0.11
C GLU A 96 -8.06 -25.97 -0.80
N ARG A 97 -7.06 -26.15 -1.67
CA ARG A 97 -6.94 -27.34 -2.52
C ARG A 97 -6.82 -28.62 -1.70
N ARG A 98 -6.01 -28.62 -0.65
CA ARG A 98 -5.86 -29.79 0.25
C ARG A 98 -7.17 -30.11 0.95
N VAL A 99 -7.90 -29.09 1.43
CA VAL A 99 -9.23 -29.26 2.03
C VAL A 99 -10.21 -29.84 1.00
N ALA A 100 -10.23 -29.33 -0.22
CA ALA A 100 -11.08 -29.85 -1.29
C ALA A 100 -10.77 -31.32 -1.65
N GLN A 101 -9.52 -31.76 -1.53
CA GLN A 101 -9.12 -33.16 -1.77
C GLN A 101 -9.61 -34.12 -0.69
N ILE A 102 -9.66 -33.69 0.57
CA ILE A 102 -10.11 -34.54 1.69
C ILE A 102 -11.63 -34.43 1.93
N ALA A 103 -12.27 -33.36 1.46
CA ALA A 103 -13.72 -33.14 1.62
C ALA A 103 -14.58 -34.33 1.15
N PRO A 104 -14.29 -35.04 0.05
CA PRO A 104 -15.06 -36.24 -0.34
C PRO A 104 -14.97 -37.39 0.65
N VAL A 105 -13.82 -37.58 1.30
CA VAL A 105 -13.57 -38.68 2.25
C VAL A 105 -14.34 -38.45 3.55
N TYR A 106 -14.43 -37.19 4.00
CA TYR A 106 -15.06 -36.84 5.27
C TYR A 106 -16.48 -36.25 5.13
N GLY A 107 -16.87 -35.82 3.92
CA GLY A 107 -18.14 -35.17 3.62
C GLY A 107 -19.28 -36.10 3.18
N SER A 108 -19.00 -37.34 2.80
CA SER A 108 -20.03 -38.29 2.33
C SER A 108 -20.70 -39.12 3.44
N SER A 109 -20.23 -39.07 4.69
CA SER A 109 -20.77 -39.92 5.76
C SER A 109 -22.04 -39.39 6.43
N ALA A 110 -22.45 -38.14 6.18
CA ALA A 110 -23.66 -37.57 6.80
C ALA A 110 -24.97 -37.89 6.04
N VAL A 111 -24.91 -38.32 4.78
CA VAL A 111 -26.10 -38.50 3.92
C VAL A 111 -26.50 -39.97 3.77
N ALA A 112 -25.57 -40.93 3.94
CA ALA A 112 -25.84 -42.35 3.71
C ALA A 112 -26.58 -43.09 4.85
N SER A 113 -26.65 -42.53 6.07
CA SER A 113 -27.29 -43.18 7.22
C SER A 113 -28.80 -42.93 7.37
N ARG A 114 -29.46 -42.21 6.44
CA ARG A 114 -30.92 -41.95 6.52
C ARG A 114 -31.80 -42.80 5.59
N SER A 115 -31.24 -43.70 4.78
CA SER A 115 -32.02 -44.40 3.74
C SER A 115 -32.13 -45.92 3.92
N LYS A 116 -32.02 -46.42 5.16
CA LYS A 116 -32.39 -47.81 5.49
C LYS A 116 -33.19 -47.90 6.79
N VAL A 117 -34.36 -47.29 6.82
CA VAL A 117 -35.49 -47.77 7.62
C VAL A 117 -36.71 -47.74 6.70
N THR A 118 -36.81 -48.77 5.86
CA THR A 118 -38.06 -49.15 5.19
C THR A 118 -38.11 -50.66 5.18
N LEU A 119 -39.28 -51.18 5.57
CA LEU A 119 -39.75 -52.56 5.58
C LEU A 119 -39.42 -53.48 6.76
N ARG A 120 -40.49 -53.75 7.54
CA ARG A 120 -41.12 -55.05 7.88
C ARG A 120 -41.60 -54.98 9.34
N GLY A 121 -42.83 -55.28 9.70
CA GLY A 121 -44.01 -55.83 9.03
C GLY A 121 -45.09 -55.99 10.11
#